data_AF-A0A512AJ28-F1
#
_entry.id   AF-A0A512AJ28-F1
#
_cell.length_a   1.000
_cell.length_b   1.000
_cell.length_c   1.000
_cell.angle_alpha   90.00
_cell.angle_beta   90.00
_cell.angle_gamma   90.00
#
_symmetry.space_group_name_H-M   'P 1'
#
loop_
_entity.id
_entity.type
_entity.pdbx_description
1 polymer ?
#
loop_
_entity_poly.entity_id
_entity_poly.type
_entity_poly.pdbx_seq_one_letter_code
_entity_poly.pdbx_strand_id
1 'polypeptide(L)'
;MSGVSMTAAAPNPHRGEAGLLLDGVAHVLRPTFGALVAAEEELGPLFGLVERASGGELKLAEMVALFWHCLAHPSDHSREDFAEAVTKAGLSACAPALRSLLVQVLKGGG
;
A
#
# COMPACT_ATOMS: atom_id res chain seq x y z
N MET A 1 28.74 -13.63 7.52
CA MET A 1 27.95 -12.65 8.28
C MET A 1 26.49 -13.04 8.14
N SER A 2 25.85 -13.39 9.25
CA SER A 2 24.53 -14.02 9.26
C SER A 2 23.46 -12.96 8.99
N GLY A 3 22.84 -13.00 7.81
CA GLY A 3 21.67 -12.19 7.50
C GLY A 3 20.47 -12.74 8.26
N VAL A 4 20.02 -12.01 9.28
CA VAL A 4 18.72 -12.25 9.88
C VAL A 4 17.69 -11.80 8.84
N SER A 5 17.06 -12.76 8.15
CA SER A 5 15.80 -12.48 7.47
C SER A 5 14.81 -12.05 8.55
N MET A 6 14.56 -10.74 8.67
CA MET A 6 13.38 -10.25 9.37
C MET A 6 12.19 -10.81 8.59
N THR A 7 11.57 -11.87 9.12
CA THR A 7 10.26 -12.31 8.66
C THR A 7 9.34 -11.13 8.86
N ALA A 8 8.91 -10.47 7.78
CA ALA A 8 7.87 -9.46 7.88
C ALA A 8 6.68 -10.12 8.57
N ALA A 9 6.29 -9.59 9.74
CA ALA A 9 5.17 -10.11 10.48
C ALA A 9 3.93 -10.13 9.56
N ALA A 10 3.16 -11.20 9.61
CA ALA A 10 1.93 -11.30 8.82
C ALA A 10 1.03 -10.08 9.12
N PRO A 11 0.38 -9.47 8.11
CA PRO A 11 -0.45 -8.30 8.31
C PRO A 11 -1.56 -8.61 9.31
N ASN A 12 -1.75 -7.74 10.31
CA ASN A 12 -2.83 -7.86 11.27
C ASN A 12 -4.10 -7.14 10.78
N PRO A 13 -5.14 -7.86 10.34
CA PRO A 13 -6.36 -7.24 9.82
C PRO A 13 -7.10 -6.42 10.88
N HIS A 14 -6.95 -6.74 12.18
CA HIS A 14 -7.53 -5.96 13.28
C HIS A 14 -6.85 -4.61 13.47
N ARG A 15 -5.67 -4.38 12.88
CA ARG A 15 -4.97 -3.07 12.89
C ARG A 15 -5.10 -2.33 11.56
N GLY A 16 -5.99 -2.80 10.69
CA GLY A 16 -6.13 -2.29 9.35
C GLY A 16 -4.93 -2.61 8.45
N GLU A 17 -4.15 -3.66 8.72
CA GLU A 17 -2.99 -3.96 7.89
C GLU A 17 -3.34 -4.80 6.65
N ALA A 18 -2.65 -4.54 5.55
CA ALA A 18 -2.73 -5.31 4.31
C ALA A 18 -1.33 -5.82 3.93
N GLY A 19 -1.26 -7.06 3.43
CA GLY A 19 -0.01 -7.65 2.93
C GLY A 19 0.19 -7.34 1.45
N LEU A 20 1.43 -7.02 1.08
CA LEU A 20 1.85 -6.81 -0.31
C LEU A 20 3.15 -7.57 -0.56
N LEU A 21 3.18 -8.47 -1.54
CA LEU A 21 4.37 -9.24 -1.90
C LEU A 21 5.02 -8.64 -3.14
N LEU A 22 6.23 -8.09 -2.99
CA LEU A 22 7.01 -7.50 -4.08
C LEU A 22 8.38 -8.17 -4.12
N ASP A 23 8.82 -8.65 -5.28
CA ASP A 23 10.13 -9.31 -5.44
C ASP A 23 10.45 -10.41 -4.41
N GLY A 24 9.41 -11.12 -3.95
CA GLY A 24 9.54 -12.16 -2.91
C GLY A 24 9.69 -11.62 -1.48
N VAL A 25 9.68 -10.29 -1.30
CA VAL A 25 9.69 -9.60 -0.02
C VAL A 25 8.26 -9.23 0.38
N ALA A 26 7.87 -9.63 1.58
CA ALA A 26 6.58 -9.28 2.15
C ALA A 26 6.64 -7.88 2.78
N HIS A 27 5.75 -7.01 2.33
CA HIS A 27 5.52 -5.67 2.86
C HIS A 27 4.19 -5.62 3.60
N VAL A 28 4.12 -4.78 4.62
CA VAL A 28 2.89 -4.49 5.35
C VAL A 28 2.49 -3.05 5.07
N LEU A 29 1.26 -2.87 4.61
CA LEU A 29 0.62 -1.58 4.43
C LEU A 29 -0.30 -1.32 5.61
N ARG A 30 -0.25 -0.11 6.17
CA ARG A 30 -1.02 0.32 7.34
C ARG A 30 -1.54 1.75 7.12
N PRO A 31 -2.84 1.93 6.85
CA PRO A 31 -3.48 3.22 6.62
C PRO A 31 -3.73 3.94 7.96
N THR A 32 -2.66 4.35 8.64
CA THR A 32 -2.78 5.22 9.83
C THR A 32 -3.27 6.61 9.44
N PHE A 33 -3.76 7.41 10.40
CA PHE A 33 -4.17 8.79 10.14
C PHE A 33 -3.08 9.59 9.40
N GLY A 34 -1.82 9.54 9.87
CA GLY A 34 -0.71 10.26 9.23
C GLY A 34 -0.43 9.76 7.80
N ALA A 35 -0.51 8.46 7.57
CA ALA A 35 -0.35 7.88 6.23
C ALA A 35 -1.44 8.34 5.27
N LEU A 36 -2.70 8.38 5.73
CA LEU A 36 -3.83 8.81 4.91
C LEU A 36 -3.79 10.30 4.61
N VAL A 37 -3.43 11.14 5.59
CA VAL A 37 -3.23 12.59 5.37
C VAL A 37 -2.11 12.84 4.35
N ALA A 38 -0.97 12.17 4.48
CA ALA A 38 0.14 12.30 3.52
C ALA A 38 -0.27 11.81 2.11
N ALA A 39 -1.07 10.75 2.03
CA ALA A 39 -1.63 10.29 0.77
C ALA A 39 -2.60 11.31 0.16
N GLU A 40 -3.45 11.97 0.97
CA GLU A 40 -4.37 13.01 0.49
C GLU A 40 -3.64 14.25 -0.02
N GLU A 41 -2.57 14.66 0.64
CA GLU A 41 -1.74 15.79 0.21
C GLU A 41 -1.16 15.57 -1.20
N GLU A 42 -0.87 14.33 -1.57
CA GLU A 42 -0.35 13.98 -2.91
C GLU A 42 -1.44 13.62 -3.93
N LEU A 43 -2.45 12.86 -3.52
CA LEU A 43 -3.46 12.24 -4.40
C LEU A 43 -4.77 13.03 -4.52
N GLY A 44 -4.92 14.06 -3.68
CA GLY A 44 -6.19 14.71 -3.45
C GLY A 44 -7.11 13.87 -2.55
N PRO A 45 -8.41 14.24 -2.46
CA PRO A 45 -9.33 13.65 -1.49
C PRO A 45 -9.47 12.13 -1.61
N LEU A 46 -9.49 11.41 -0.48
CA LEU A 46 -9.61 9.94 -0.47
C LEU A 46 -10.90 9.45 -1.16
N PHE A 47 -12.00 10.17 -1.05
CA PHE A 47 -13.24 9.82 -1.76
C PHE A 47 -13.06 9.87 -3.28
N GLY A 48 -12.36 10.87 -3.79
CA GLY A 48 -12.05 10.95 -5.21
C GLY A 48 -11.15 9.80 -5.67
N LEU A 49 -10.21 9.36 -4.83
CA LEU A 49 -9.37 8.19 -5.11
C LEU A 49 -10.22 6.90 -5.20
N VAL A 50 -11.16 6.72 -4.27
CA VAL A 50 -12.09 5.57 -4.26
C VAL A 50 -12.98 5.57 -5.50
N GLU A 51 -13.52 6.73 -5.88
CA GLU A 51 -14.36 6.87 -7.08
C GLU A 51 -13.59 6.45 -8.33
N ARG A 52 -12.37 6.98 -8.53
CA ARG A 52 -11.49 6.58 -9.64
C ARG A 52 -11.20 5.08 -9.64
N ALA A 53 -10.92 4.49 -8.48
CA ALA A 53 -10.69 3.06 -8.36
C ALA A 53 -11.93 2.24 -8.76
N SER A 54 -13.11 2.65 -8.32
CA SER A 54 -14.37 1.97 -8.65
C SER A 54 -14.76 2.11 -10.13
N GLY A 55 -14.40 3.23 -10.76
CA GLY A 55 -14.61 3.49 -12.18
C GLY A 55 -13.58 2.85 -13.11
N GLY A 56 -12.52 2.24 -12.58
CA GLY A 56 -11.42 1.68 -13.38
C GLY A 56 -10.46 2.74 -13.94
N GLU A 57 -10.46 3.94 -13.36
CA GLU A 57 -9.64 5.08 -13.79
C GLU A 57 -8.41 5.31 -12.89
N LEU A 58 -8.23 4.48 -11.85
CA LEU A 58 -7.09 4.57 -10.95
C LEU A 58 -5.78 4.32 -11.71
N LYS A 59 -4.89 5.31 -11.69
CA LYS A 59 -3.58 5.22 -12.34
C LYS A 59 -2.63 4.39 -11.49
N LEU A 60 -1.67 3.74 -12.14
CA LEU A 60 -0.59 3.02 -11.48
C LEU A 60 0.17 3.90 -10.47
N ALA A 61 0.49 5.15 -10.86
CA ALA A 61 1.18 6.10 -9.99
C ALA A 61 0.39 6.42 -8.71
N GLU A 62 -0.94 6.49 -8.78
CA GLU A 62 -1.80 6.76 -7.62
C GLU A 62 -1.84 5.56 -6.68
N MET A 63 -1.89 4.35 -7.22
CA MET A 63 -1.76 3.12 -6.44
C MET A 63 -0.41 3.03 -5.74
N VAL A 64 0.69 3.31 -6.46
CA VAL A 64 2.05 3.32 -5.91
C VAL A 64 2.18 4.34 -4.77
N ALA A 65 1.67 5.55 -4.97
CA ALA A 65 1.69 6.59 -3.96
C ALA A 65 0.89 6.21 -2.71
N LEU A 66 -0.31 5.65 -2.87
CA LEU A 66 -1.10 5.17 -1.73
C LEU A 66 -0.35 4.10 -0.94
N PHE A 67 0.23 3.11 -1.64
CA PHE A 67 0.99 2.06 -0.98
C PHE A 67 2.23 2.60 -0.28
N TRP A 68 2.97 3.50 -0.94
CA TRP A 68 4.17 4.12 -0.40
C TRP A 68 3.88 4.82 0.93
N HIS A 69 2.85 5.67 0.97
CA HIS A 69 2.46 6.37 2.21
C HIS A 69 1.95 5.41 3.29
N CYS A 70 1.35 4.29 2.89
CA CYS A 70 0.88 3.27 3.82
C CYS A 70 1.97 2.28 4.27
N LEU A 71 3.23 2.34 3.79
CA LEU A 71 4.25 1.39 4.24
C LEU A 71 4.44 1.46 5.76
N ALA A 72 4.20 0.34 6.45
CA ALA A 72 4.29 0.27 7.91
C ALA A 72 5.73 0.42 8.42
N HIS A 73 6.70 -0.02 7.61
CA HIS A 73 8.12 0.18 7.83
C HIS A 73 8.66 0.88 6.59
N PRO A 74 9.39 2.00 6.76
CA PRO A 74 10.11 2.62 5.65
C PRO A 74 10.94 1.55 4.97
N SER A 75 10.77 1.39 3.66
CA SER A 75 11.66 0.50 2.90
C SER A 75 13.07 1.06 2.99
N ASP A 76 14.06 0.18 3.14
CA ASP A 76 15.47 0.54 2.88
C ASP A 76 15.67 0.99 1.41
N HIS A 77 14.67 0.73 0.57
CA HIS A 77 14.60 1.10 -0.84
C HIS A 77 14.04 2.50 -1.06
N SER A 78 14.48 3.13 -2.14
CA SER A 78 13.91 4.40 -2.60
C SER A 78 12.47 4.22 -3.09
N ARG A 79 11.75 5.34 -3.25
CA ARG A 79 10.40 5.34 -3.84
C ARG A 79 10.39 4.82 -5.28
N GLU A 80 11.48 5.07 -6.00
CA GLU A 80 11.67 4.62 -7.39
C GLU A 80 11.80 3.09 -7.43
N ASP A 81 12.66 2.50 -6.59
CA ASP A 81 12.81 1.05 -6.47
C ASP A 81 11.50 0.37 -6.08
N PHE A 82 10.74 0.98 -5.16
CA PHE A 82 9.42 0.48 -4.78
C PHE A 82 8.42 0.50 -5.94
N ALA A 83 8.42 1.57 -6.74
CA ALA A 83 7.57 1.69 -7.92
C ALA A 83 7.92 0.64 -8.98
N GLU A 84 9.21 0.37 -9.19
CA GLU A 84 9.69 -0.68 -10.09
C GLU A 84 9.25 -2.07 -9.59
N ALA A 85 9.38 -2.34 -8.29
CA ALA A 85 8.95 -3.61 -7.69
C ALA A 85 7.42 -3.83 -7.83
N VAL A 86 6.61 -2.78 -7.64
CA VAL A 86 5.16 -2.81 -7.90
C VAL A 86 4.87 -3.08 -9.38
N THR A 87 5.60 -2.42 -10.28
CA THR A 87 5.45 -2.61 -11.74
C THR A 87 5.75 -4.04 -12.15
N LYS A 88 6.81 -4.63 -11.59
CA LYS A 88 7.22 -6.01 -11.84
C LYS A 88 6.24 -7.03 -11.28
N ALA A 89 5.64 -6.77 -10.11
CA ALA A 89 4.59 -7.62 -9.53
C ALA A 89 3.30 -7.59 -10.38
N GLY A 90 2.98 -6.43 -10.95
CA GLY A 90 1.82 -6.22 -11.81
C GLY A 90 0.51 -5.99 -11.05
N LEU A 91 -0.47 -5.40 -11.74
CA LEU A 91 -1.74 -4.95 -11.13
C LEU A 91 -2.52 -6.08 -10.44
N SER A 92 -2.56 -7.27 -11.03
CA SER A 92 -3.29 -8.41 -10.48
C SER A 92 -2.75 -8.85 -9.12
N ALA A 93 -1.43 -8.80 -8.92
CA ALA A 93 -0.80 -9.14 -7.65
C ALA A 93 -1.05 -8.06 -6.58
N CYS A 94 -1.16 -6.79 -6.99
CA CYS A 94 -1.42 -5.65 -6.10
C CYS A 94 -2.90 -5.46 -5.73
N ALA A 95 -3.82 -5.96 -6.55
CA ALA A 95 -5.26 -5.74 -6.39
C ALA A 95 -5.83 -6.16 -5.01
N PRO A 96 -5.42 -7.28 -4.38
CA PRO A 96 -5.89 -7.63 -3.04
C PRO A 96 -5.50 -6.60 -1.98
N ALA A 97 -4.25 -6.12 -2.01
CA ALA A 97 -3.77 -5.09 -1.09
C ALA A 97 -4.50 -3.77 -1.28
N LEU A 98 -4.67 -3.34 -2.54
CA LEU A 98 -5.45 -2.16 -2.89
C LEU A 98 -6.89 -2.24 -2.39
N ARG A 99 -7.58 -3.36 -2.63
CA ARG A 99 -8.95 -3.59 -2.14
C ARG A 99 -9.02 -3.45 -0.61
N SER A 100 -8.06 -4.04 0.11
CA SER A 100 -8.02 -3.96 1.57
C SER A 100 -7.94 -2.51 2.05
N LEU A 101 -7.03 -1.71 1.48
CA LEU A 101 -6.88 -0.30 1.83
C LEU A 101 -8.14 0.51 1.52
N LEU A 102 -8.73 0.35 0.33
CA LEU A 102 -9.95 1.09 -0.03
C LEU A 102 -11.12 0.77 0.91
N VAL A 103 -11.27 -0.51 1.31
CA VAL A 103 -12.29 -0.91 2.29
C VAL A 103 -12.03 -0.27 3.65
N GLN A 104 -10.78 -0.23 4.10
CA GLN A 104 -10.40 0.38 5.39
C GLN A 104 -10.55 1.89 5.40
N VAL A 105 -10.26 2.57 4.29
CA VAL A 105 -10.51 4.01 4.14
C VAL A 105 -12.00 4.33 4.30
N LEU A 106 -12.87 3.49 3.73
CA LEU A 106 -14.33 3.71 3.77
C LEU A 106 -14.98 3.29 5.09
N LYS A 107 -14.54 2.17 5.67
CA LYS A 107 -15.18 1.58 6.86
C LYS A 107 -14.46 1.91 8.17
N GLY A 108 -13.22 2.40 8.09
CA GLY A 108 -12.26 2.36 9.19
C GLY A 108 -11.58 0.98 9.30
N GLY A 109 -10.40 0.97 9.91
CA GLY A 109 -9.77 -0.23 10.45
C GLY A 109 -9.99 -0.27 11.97
N GLY A 110 -10.24 -1.45 12.53
CA GLY A 110 -10.52 -1.65 13.96
C GLY A 110 -9.51 -1.04 14.91
#